data_AF-A0A7W8FD43-F1
#
_entry.id   AF-A0A7W8FD43-F1
#
_cell.length_a   1.000
_cell.length_b   1.000
_cell.length_c   1.000
_cell.angle_alpha   90.00
_cell.angle_beta   90.00
_cell.angle_gamma   90.00
#
_symmetry.space_group_name_H-M   'P 1'
#
loop_
_entity.id
_entity.type
_entity.pdbx_description
1 polymer ?
#
loop_
_entity_poly.entity_id
_entity_poly.type
_entity_poly.pdbx_seq_one_letter_code
_entity_poly.pdbx_strand_id
1 'polypeptide(L)'
;MNIAYDGFFLKEGLQSLGHTLIDLSPYREKNLTQTLASLDSQVDIVLVELFGGKKLPSDLHQCQTRLAAYCIDSSINAFWLEHICKAFDDVFVDQLETVSTLRKAGIKALWLPLCAQKAEFRSPPPQKKYDISFVGTNTPQRPKRYNILNLLLQNYDVHIRQDVSNREMLDIFSESRIVLNENLFDGLTLRIFQGLASGSLLLTEAWGAGTQQHFTDGQHLVCYTPQTLLPLVKRILERPETYAPIAQAGQSICRQKHTSEIRAAQMLSALENNSARTARPSATERQYGEAKAHCLRCLRFGGHALPAMQSLKQVAVLAQPGDKNQPTSSAADALRTLADMNLRQGRIGQAKELYQAACDAGDRLLAGLKLGMAHLAENNVPLAQIAVARAVENMPKAQLIRHKHILPLLAAAHNEADMFLVLAHIFYALGRSMDTGFWKQTPDLCPDTALELAHMSWNLSPSPESMDLLLKAAGDLGGELLPELLDAVLKGLLEDRHIVHTAALAESYYAPEVAVQLLSGLKRRRLHEATQPAGKNHSE
;
A
#
# COMPACT_ATOMS: atom_id res chain seq x y z
N MET A 1 33.70 7.06 -1.76
CA MET A 1 32.73 8.03 -1.19
C MET A 1 32.48 7.70 0.27
N ASN A 2 32.28 8.73 1.08
CA ASN A 2 31.75 8.65 2.43
C ASN A 2 30.23 8.82 2.36
N ILE A 3 29.50 7.75 2.63
CA ILE A 3 28.05 7.68 2.53
C ILE A 3 27.48 7.68 3.94
N ALA A 4 26.75 8.74 4.31
CA ALA A 4 25.95 8.72 5.53
C ALA A 4 24.73 7.84 5.28
N TYR A 5 24.59 6.74 6.01
CA TYR A 5 23.71 5.64 5.65
C TYR A 5 22.78 5.26 6.79
N ASP A 6 21.49 5.15 6.47
CA ASP A 6 20.48 4.56 7.35
C ASP A 6 19.73 3.46 6.59
N GLY A 7 20.18 2.21 6.69
CA GLY A 7 19.60 1.09 5.96
C GLY A 7 20.27 -0.26 6.23
N PHE A 8 19.82 -1.27 5.50
CA PHE A 8 20.30 -2.65 5.55
C PHE A 8 20.55 -3.24 4.15
N PHE A 9 19.63 -3.09 3.19
CA PHE A 9 19.63 -3.86 1.95
C PHE A 9 20.86 -3.62 1.08
N LEU A 10 21.33 -2.38 0.98
CA LEU A 10 22.49 -2.03 0.16
C LEU A 10 23.81 -2.01 0.94
N LYS A 11 23.78 -2.28 2.24
CA LYS A 11 24.94 -2.14 3.13
C LYS A 11 26.13 -2.99 2.68
N GLU A 12 25.88 -4.29 2.48
CA GLU A 12 26.91 -5.25 2.05
C GLU A 12 27.50 -4.84 0.69
N GLY A 13 26.65 -4.48 -0.27
CA GLY A 13 27.04 -4.09 -1.61
C GLY A 13 27.92 -2.84 -1.63
N LEU A 14 27.50 -1.78 -0.96
CA LEU A 14 28.25 -0.52 -0.89
C LEU A 14 29.63 -0.71 -0.25
N GLN A 15 29.72 -1.51 0.82
CA GLN A 15 30.99 -1.85 1.45
C GLN A 15 31.90 -2.67 0.51
N SER A 16 31.34 -3.66 -0.18
CA SER A 16 32.11 -4.49 -1.12
C SER A 16 32.67 -3.71 -2.31
N LEU A 17 32.00 -2.63 -2.71
CA LEU A 17 32.44 -1.71 -3.76
C LEU A 17 33.44 -0.65 -3.25
N GLY A 18 33.88 -0.72 -1.98
CA GLY A 18 34.92 0.14 -1.43
C GLY A 18 34.42 1.49 -0.89
N HIS A 19 33.12 1.65 -0.63
CA HIS A 19 32.58 2.87 -0.02
C HIS A 19 32.62 2.81 1.51
N THR A 20 32.92 3.95 2.13
CA THR A 20 32.86 4.11 3.58
C THR A 20 31.43 4.44 3.98
N LEU A 21 30.84 3.62 4.85
CA LEU A 21 29.49 3.86 5.39
C LEU A 21 29.58 4.46 6.79
N ILE A 22 28.95 5.62 6.99
CA ILE A 22 28.81 6.27 8.28
C ILE A 22 27.39 5.99 8.77
N ASP A 23 27.26 5.17 9.81
CA ASP A 23 25.95 4.77 10.35
C ASP A 23 25.25 5.95 11.03
N LEU A 24 24.05 6.29 10.55
CA LEU A 24 23.22 7.35 11.12
C LEU A 24 22.35 6.87 12.29
N SER A 25 22.22 5.55 12.50
CA SER A 25 21.38 4.97 13.54
C SER A 25 21.67 5.46 14.97
N PRO A 26 22.94 5.75 15.37
CA PRO A 26 23.24 6.23 16.72
C PRO A 26 22.82 7.68 16.99
N TYR A 27 22.53 8.47 15.95
CA TYR A 27 22.30 9.91 16.05
C TYR A 27 20.82 10.30 16.06
N ARG A 28 19.92 9.34 16.33
CA ARG A 28 18.45 9.54 16.26
C ARG A 28 17.87 10.57 17.24
N GLU A 29 18.67 11.08 18.16
CA GLU A 29 18.31 12.16 19.09
C GLU A 29 18.72 13.55 18.57
N LYS A 30 19.59 13.62 17.56
CA LYS A 30 19.95 14.85 16.85
C LYS A 30 19.22 14.91 15.51
N ASN A 31 19.04 16.12 14.98
CA ASN A 31 18.57 16.23 13.60
C ASN A 31 19.69 15.90 12.61
N LEU A 32 19.33 15.65 11.35
CA LEU A 32 20.28 15.22 10.33
C LEU A 32 21.37 16.27 10.11
N THR A 33 21.02 17.55 10.06
CA THR A 33 21.99 18.65 9.86
C THR A 33 23.05 18.68 10.97
N GLN A 34 22.63 18.59 12.23
CA GLN A 34 23.53 18.52 13.39
C GLN A 34 24.39 17.27 13.37
N THR A 35 23.80 16.14 12.97
CA THR A 35 24.52 14.87 12.84
C THR A 35 25.65 15.03 11.85
N LEU A 36 25.35 15.47 10.62
CA LEU A 36 26.34 15.66 9.57
C LEU A 36 27.43 16.67 9.95
N ALA A 37 27.07 17.76 10.63
CA ALA A 37 28.04 18.76 11.10
C ALA A 37 28.99 18.23 12.19
N SER A 38 28.62 17.14 12.88
CA SER A 38 29.44 16.51 13.92
C SER A 38 30.34 15.38 13.42
N LEU A 39 30.28 15.04 12.12
CA LEU A 39 31.11 14.00 11.54
C LEU A 39 32.50 14.55 11.19
N ASP A 40 33.53 13.77 11.53
CA ASP A 40 34.93 14.13 11.23
C ASP A 40 35.27 14.05 9.73
N SER A 41 34.43 13.35 8.96
CA SER A 41 34.60 13.12 7.52
C SER A 41 33.56 13.91 6.72
N GLN A 42 34.00 14.51 5.61
CA GLN A 42 33.08 15.08 4.63
C GLN A 42 32.18 13.98 4.07
N VAL A 43 30.87 14.22 4.08
CA VAL A 43 29.86 13.31 3.54
C VAL A 43 29.53 13.69 2.10
N ASP A 44 29.68 12.75 1.18
CA ASP A 44 29.39 12.96 -0.24
C ASP A 44 27.89 12.87 -0.53
N ILE A 45 27.21 11.92 0.12
CA ILE A 45 25.79 11.65 -0.06
C ILE A 45 25.18 11.07 1.22
N VAL A 46 23.92 11.41 1.49
CA VAL A 46 23.10 10.76 2.50
C VAL A 46 22.14 9.79 1.82
N LEU A 47 22.19 8.52 2.19
CA LEU A 47 21.32 7.46 1.66
C LEU A 47 20.44 6.88 2.77
N VAL A 48 19.13 6.98 2.61
CA VAL A 48 18.14 6.49 3.57
C VAL A 48 17.28 5.41 2.93
N GLU A 49 17.26 4.22 3.51
CA GLU A 49 16.28 3.20 3.17
C GLU A 49 14.98 3.44 3.95
N LEU A 50 13.89 3.66 3.21
CA LEU A 50 12.58 4.07 3.71
C LEU A 50 11.62 2.88 3.70
N PHE A 51 11.20 2.43 4.88
CA PHE A 51 10.22 1.35 5.00
C PHE A 51 9.52 1.34 6.36
N GLY A 52 8.23 1.00 6.35
CA GLY A 52 7.42 0.72 7.54
C GLY A 52 7.51 1.77 8.66
N GLY A 53 7.47 1.29 9.90
CA GLY A 53 7.51 2.11 11.12
C GLY A 53 8.90 2.62 11.52
N LYS A 54 9.93 2.48 10.68
CA LYS A 54 11.33 2.85 11.01
C LYS A 54 11.44 4.33 11.41
N LYS A 55 11.98 4.65 12.60
CA LYS A 55 12.26 6.06 12.98
C LYS A 55 13.24 6.66 11.95
N LEU A 56 12.82 7.75 11.31
CA LEU A 56 13.59 8.45 10.28
C LEU A 56 14.46 9.54 10.93
N PRO A 57 15.57 9.95 10.30
CA PRO A 57 16.25 11.20 10.65
C PRO A 57 15.28 12.38 10.54
N SER A 58 15.35 13.33 11.47
CA SER A 58 14.58 14.57 11.39
C SER A 58 15.31 15.66 10.60
N ASP A 59 14.53 16.63 10.11
CA ASP A 59 14.97 17.78 9.32
C ASP A 59 15.61 17.38 7.99
N LEU A 60 15.09 16.33 7.36
CA LEU A 60 15.48 15.93 6.00
C LEU A 60 15.30 17.09 5.01
N HIS A 61 14.21 17.86 5.16
CA HIS A 61 13.95 19.07 4.36
C HIS A 61 15.02 20.16 4.49
N GLN A 62 15.87 20.15 5.52
CA GLN A 62 16.92 21.16 5.71
C GLN A 62 18.29 20.70 5.18
N CYS A 63 18.44 19.42 4.85
CA CYS A 63 19.70 18.87 4.42
C CYS A 63 20.22 19.57 3.15
N GLN A 64 21.49 19.96 3.19
CA GLN A 64 22.18 20.60 2.06
C GLN A 64 23.01 19.60 1.25
N THR A 65 23.43 18.50 1.89
CA THR A 65 24.05 17.36 1.22
C THR A 65 23.03 16.64 0.34
N ARG A 66 23.48 16.08 -0.78
CA ARG A 66 22.63 15.29 -1.69
C ARG A 66 21.94 14.15 -0.92
N LEU A 67 20.62 14.06 -1.05
CA LEU A 67 19.79 13.06 -0.39
C LEU A 67 19.27 12.02 -1.39
N ALA A 68 19.56 10.74 -1.13
CA ALA A 68 19.00 9.62 -1.86
C ALA A 68 18.09 8.77 -0.96
N ALA A 69 16.94 8.37 -1.49
CA ALA A 69 16.00 7.45 -0.84
C ALA A 69 15.96 6.12 -1.59
N TYR A 70 15.93 5.02 -0.84
CA TYR A 70 15.54 3.72 -1.36
C TYR A 70 14.29 3.22 -0.63
N CYS A 71 13.16 3.26 -1.31
CA CYS A 71 11.86 2.89 -0.75
C CYS A 71 11.64 1.39 -0.87
N ILE A 72 11.37 0.74 0.26
CA ILE A 72 11.08 -0.70 0.34
C ILE A 72 9.63 -0.93 0.71
N ASP A 73 9.07 -2.03 0.21
CA ASP A 73 7.64 -2.31 0.27
C ASP A 73 6.85 -1.11 -0.24
N SER A 74 7.34 -0.50 -1.33
CA SER A 74 6.94 0.84 -1.73
C SER A 74 5.44 0.93 -2.08
N SER A 75 4.85 -0.16 -2.57
CA SER A 75 3.42 -0.26 -2.84
C SER A 75 2.57 -0.07 -1.57
N ILE A 76 2.94 -0.67 -0.44
CA ILE A 76 2.16 -0.57 0.82
C ILE A 76 2.57 0.61 1.71
N ASN A 77 3.55 1.38 1.26
CA ASN A 77 4.06 2.59 1.93
C ASN A 77 3.82 3.86 1.10
N ALA A 78 3.20 3.76 -0.08
CA ALA A 78 2.97 4.87 -1.01
C ALA A 78 2.32 6.08 -0.33
N PHE A 79 1.34 5.84 0.55
CA PHE A 79 0.58 6.87 1.27
C PHE A 79 1.44 7.91 2.00
N TRP A 80 2.63 7.54 2.49
CA TRP A 80 3.56 8.50 3.12
C TRP A 80 4.80 8.75 2.27
N LEU A 81 5.18 7.80 1.39
CA LEU A 81 6.31 7.95 0.48
C LEU A 81 6.11 9.11 -0.49
N GLU A 82 4.89 9.31 -1.01
CA GLU A 82 4.58 10.42 -1.93
C GLU A 82 4.82 11.81 -1.32
N HIS A 83 4.89 11.90 0.00
CA HIS A 83 5.14 13.14 0.73
C HIS A 83 6.60 13.25 1.17
N ILE A 84 7.16 12.22 1.80
CA ILE A 84 8.54 12.26 2.32
C ILE A 84 9.57 12.36 1.20
N CYS A 85 9.32 11.72 0.05
CA CYS A 85 10.26 11.69 -1.07
C CYS A 85 10.47 13.07 -1.70
N LYS A 86 9.60 14.06 -1.43
CA LYS A 86 9.82 15.46 -1.81
C LYS A 86 11.07 16.06 -1.17
N ALA A 87 11.50 15.54 -0.02
CA ALA A 87 12.72 15.99 0.67
C ALA A 87 14.01 15.45 0.02
N PHE A 88 13.92 14.47 -0.89
CA PHE A 88 15.05 13.78 -1.48
C PHE A 88 15.35 14.27 -2.90
N ASP A 89 16.62 14.19 -3.29
CA ASP A 89 17.07 14.53 -4.63
C ASP A 89 17.01 13.35 -5.60
N ASP A 90 17.20 12.13 -5.11
CA ASP A 90 17.21 10.90 -5.89
C ASP A 90 16.33 9.85 -5.20
N VAL A 91 15.39 9.25 -5.94
CA VAL A 91 14.42 8.30 -5.36
C VAL A 91 14.47 6.98 -6.12
N PHE A 92 14.69 5.90 -5.39
CA PHE A 92 14.64 4.53 -5.88
C PHE A 92 13.50 3.78 -5.19
N VAL A 93 12.80 2.94 -5.93
CA VAL A 93 11.66 2.14 -5.40
C VAL A 93 11.85 0.67 -5.74
N ASP A 94 11.47 -0.21 -4.82
CA ASP A 94 11.56 -1.66 -5.03
C ASP A 94 10.44 -2.21 -5.93
N GLN A 95 9.29 -1.51 -6.01
CA GLN A 95 8.16 -1.93 -6.82
C GLN A 95 7.96 -1.06 -8.07
N LEU A 96 7.76 -1.72 -9.22
CA LEU A 96 7.66 -1.09 -10.53
C LEU A 96 6.47 -0.12 -10.60
N GLU A 97 5.31 -0.51 -10.06
CA GLU A 97 4.10 0.32 -10.08
C GLU A 97 4.27 1.64 -9.32
N THR A 98 5.06 1.62 -8.24
CA THR A 98 5.28 2.80 -7.40
C THR A 98 6.01 3.92 -8.16
N VAL A 99 6.74 3.60 -9.25
CA VAL A 99 7.30 4.63 -10.14
C VAL A 99 6.19 5.51 -10.71
N SER A 100 5.08 4.91 -11.14
CA SER A 100 3.95 5.65 -11.70
C SER A 100 3.20 6.43 -10.62
N THR A 101 3.07 5.88 -9.42
CA THR A 101 2.45 6.53 -8.25
C THR A 101 3.22 7.78 -7.86
N LEU A 102 4.54 7.69 -7.65
CA LEU A 102 5.38 8.83 -7.29
C LEU A 102 5.46 9.88 -8.41
N ARG A 103 5.41 9.46 -9.69
CA ARG A 103 5.36 10.40 -10.81
C ARG A 103 4.12 11.31 -10.75
N LYS A 104 2.96 10.79 -10.35
CA LYS A 104 1.73 11.59 -10.16
C LYS A 104 1.90 12.64 -9.05
N ALA A 105 2.75 12.37 -8.06
CA ALA A 105 3.12 13.30 -7.00
C ALA A 105 4.28 14.26 -7.38
N GLY A 106 4.71 14.27 -8.65
CA GLY A 106 5.80 15.11 -9.15
C GLY A 106 7.20 14.60 -8.83
N ILE A 107 7.33 13.35 -8.35
CA ILE A 107 8.60 12.76 -7.96
C ILE A 107 9.08 11.82 -9.08
N LYS A 108 10.28 12.08 -9.60
CA LYS A 108 10.94 11.15 -10.50
C LYS A 108 11.59 10.03 -9.67
N ALA A 109 11.10 8.80 -9.82
CA ALA A 109 11.68 7.63 -9.18
C ALA A 109 12.23 6.64 -10.22
N LEU A 110 13.25 5.88 -9.83
CA LEU A 110 13.82 4.80 -10.62
C LEU A 110 13.54 3.44 -9.95
N TRP A 111 13.09 2.47 -10.73
CA TRP A 111 12.86 1.12 -10.21
C TRP A 111 14.18 0.40 -9.97
N LEU A 112 14.41 -0.02 -8.73
CA LEU A 112 15.56 -0.80 -8.30
C LEU A 112 15.04 -1.94 -7.42
N PRO A 113 14.95 -3.17 -7.93
CA PRO A 113 14.40 -4.27 -7.14
C PRO A 113 15.29 -4.59 -5.92
N LEU A 114 14.68 -5.25 -4.93
CA LEU A 114 15.40 -5.83 -3.80
C LEU A 114 16.49 -6.83 -4.24
N CYS A 115 17.25 -7.28 -3.26
CA CYS A 115 18.40 -8.16 -3.45
C CYS A 115 18.52 -9.22 -2.35
N ALA A 116 19.22 -10.29 -2.70
CA ALA A 116 19.77 -11.24 -1.74
C ALA A 116 21.11 -10.73 -1.19
N GLN A 117 21.37 -11.00 0.08
CA GLN A 117 22.71 -10.81 0.68
C GLN A 117 23.58 -12.04 0.40
N LYS A 118 24.92 -11.89 0.32
CA LYS A 118 25.83 -13.04 0.10
C LYS A 118 25.66 -14.11 1.18
N ALA A 119 25.42 -13.68 2.42
CA ALA A 119 25.20 -14.57 3.57
C ALA A 119 23.87 -15.35 3.52
N GLU A 120 22.94 -15.01 2.62
CA GLU A 120 21.64 -15.70 2.53
C GLU A 120 21.69 -16.97 1.69
N PHE A 121 22.70 -17.10 0.83
CA PHE A 121 22.79 -18.26 -0.03
C PHE A 121 23.10 -19.54 0.77
N ARG A 122 22.39 -20.63 0.47
CA ARG A 122 22.57 -21.94 1.11
C ARG A 122 22.98 -23.00 0.10
N SER A 123 23.64 -24.05 0.59
CA SER A 123 23.77 -25.29 -0.16
C SER A 123 22.71 -26.24 0.39
N PRO A 124 21.66 -26.59 -0.38
CA PRO A 124 20.64 -27.49 0.11
C PRO A 124 21.21 -28.86 0.50
N PRO A 125 20.72 -29.49 1.58
CA PRO A 125 21.09 -30.86 1.90
C PRO A 125 20.59 -31.84 0.81
N PRO A 126 21.28 -32.98 0.61
CA PRO A 126 20.88 -33.97 -0.38
C PRO A 126 19.50 -34.58 -0.09
N GLN A 127 19.16 -34.72 1.20
CA GLN A 127 17.83 -35.15 1.64
C GLN A 127 17.05 -33.95 2.18
N LYS A 128 15.91 -33.65 1.54
CA LYS A 128 14.97 -32.61 2.00
C LYS A 128 14.11 -33.15 3.14
N LYS A 129 13.92 -32.33 4.17
CA LYS A 129 13.13 -32.63 5.37
C LYS A 129 11.65 -32.31 5.19
N TYR A 130 11.34 -31.24 4.47
CA TYR A 130 9.96 -30.75 4.29
C TYR A 130 9.55 -30.82 2.83
N ASP A 131 8.30 -31.17 2.56
CA ASP A 131 7.74 -31.10 1.22
C ASP A 131 7.49 -29.66 0.81
N ILE A 132 6.74 -28.92 1.62
CA ILE A 132 6.40 -27.52 1.39
C ILE A 132 6.73 -26.74 2.65
N SER A 133 7.37 -25.59 2.52
CA SER A 133 7.49 -24.63 3.62
C SER A 133 6.89 -23.28 3.30
N PHE A 134 6.36 -22.65 4.34
CA PHE A 134 5.96 -21.26 4.35
C PHE A 134 6.40 -20.61 5.65
N VAL A 135 7.12 -19.49 5.54
CA VAL A 135 7.54 -18.70 6.70
C VAL A 135 6.92 -17.31 6.62
N GLY A 136 6.02 -16.96 7.53
CA GLY A 136 5.41 -15.64 7.55
C GLY A 136 4.09 -15.61 8.29
N THR A 137 3.62 -14.39 8.60
CA THR A 137 2.40 -14.17 9.37
C THR A 137 1.21 -14.87 8.73
N ASN A 138 0.58 -15.79 9.47
CA ASN A 138 -0.63 -16.50 9.07
C ASN A 138 -1.79 -16.06 9.98
N THR A 139 -2.57 -15.08 9.52
CA THR A 139 -3.70 -14.56 10.27
C THR A 139 -4.94 -14.44 9.38
N PRO A 140 -6.17 -14.47 9.94
CA PRO A 140 -7.40 -14.29 9.16
C PRO A 140 -7.48 -12.96 8.40
N GLN A 141 -6.70 -11.94 8.82
CA GLN A 141 -6.59 -10.64 8.15
C GLN A 141 -5.73 -10.69 6.87
N ARG A 142 -5.33 -11.88 6.41
CA ARG A 142 -4.69 -12.15 5.13
C ARG A 142 -5.49 -13.24 4.40
N PRO A 143 -6.69 -12.91 3.89
CA PRO A 143 -7.63 -13.92 3.37
C PRO A 143 -7.02 -14.77 2.26
N LYS A 144 -6.29 -14.16 1.30
CA LYS A 144 -5.62 -14.90 0.23
C LYS A 144 -4.63 -15.93 0.76
N ARG A 145 -3.69 -15.50 1.61
CA ARG A 145 -2.72 -16.37 2.29
C ARG A 145 -3.40 -17.51 3.03
N TYR A 146 -4.40 -17.17 3.83
CA TYR A 146 -5.12 -18.13 4.66
C TYR A 146 -5.75 -19.21 3.77
N ASN A 147 -6.38 -18.81 2.67
CA ASN A 147 -6.99 -19.73 1.70
C ASN A 147 -5.95 -20.62 1.01
N ILE A 148 -4.83 -20.06 0.53
CA ILE A 148 -3.73 -20.83 -0.07
C ILE A 148 -3.20 -21.89 0.90
N LEU A 149 -2.88 -21.49 2.14
CA LEU A 149 -2.32 -22.39 3.14
C LEU A 149 -3.31 -23.48 3.53
N ASN A 150 -4.59 -23.15 3.73
CA ASN A 150 -5.63 -24.15 4.03
C ASN A 150 -5.80 -25.14 2.88
N LEU A 151 -5.86 -24.65 1.64
CA LEU A 151 -6.00 -25.50 0.47
C LEU A 151 -4.83 -26.49 0.36
N LEU A 152 -3.61 -26.06 0.68
CA LEU A 152 -2.44 -26.94 0.71
C LEU A 152 -2.47 -27.92 1.89
N LEU A 153 -2.80 -27.46 3.10
CA LEU A 153 -2.87 -28.30 4.32
C LEU A 153 -3.91 -29.42 4.23
N GLN A 154 -4.98 -29.21 3.46
CA GLN A 154 -5.98 -30.25 3.19
C GLN A 154 -5.45 -31.39 2.29
N ASN A 155 -4.36 -31.16 1.56
CA ASN A 155 -3.88 -32.08 0.51
C ASN A 155 -2.43 -32.56 0.72
N TYR A 156 -1.61 -31.85 1.50
CA TYR A 156 -0.17 -32.09 1.63
C TYR A 156 0.37 -31.74 3.04
N ASP A 157 1.58 -32.21 3.35
CA ASP A 157 2.32 -31.79 4.55
C ASP A 157 2.99 -30.42 4.30
N VAL A 158 2.56 -29.40 5.05
CA VAL A 158 3.03 -28.01 4.91
C VAL A 158 3.68 -27.56 6.21
N HIS A 159 4.98 -27.29 6.15
CA HIS A 159 5.73 -26.75 7.26
C HIS A 159 5.57 -25.23 7.37
N ILE A 160 4.67 -24.80 8.26
CA ILE A 160 4.40 -23.38 8.52
C ILE A 160 5.18 -22.91 9.75
N ARG A 161 5.88 -21.78 9.63
CA ARG A 161 6.57 -21.10 10.74
C ARG A 161 6.33 -19.59 10.72
N GLN A 162 6.36 -18.98 11.90
CA GLN A 162 6.19 -17.54 12.13
C GLN A 162 7.30 -17.08 13.08
N ASP A 163 7.63 -15.79 13.06
CA ASP A 163 8.53 -15.14 14.03
C ASP A 163 9.92 -15.80 14.18
N VAL A 164 10.42 -16.41 13.10
CA VAL A 164 11.77 -16.99 13.03
C VAL A 164 12.79 -15.97 12.53
N SER A 165 14.06 -16.17 12.89
CA SER A 165 15.15 -15.34 12.37
C SER A 165 15.34 -15.52 10.86
N ASN A 166 15.94 -14.52 10.19
CA ASN A 166 16.28 -14.65 8.76
C ASN A 166 17.14 -15.88 8.46
N ARG A 167 18.09 -16.20 9.35
CA ARG A 167 18.94 -17.38 9.22
C ARG A 167 18.12 -18.67 9.27
N GLU A 168 17.28 -18.81 10.30
CA GLU A 168 16.43 -19.98 10.50
C GLU A 168 15.44 -20.17 9.36
N MET A 169 14.82 -19.10 8.86
CA MET A 169 13.97 -19.13 7.66
C MET A 169 14.71 -19.72 6.46
N LEU A 170 15.93 -19.27 6.18
CA LEU A 170 16.72 -19.74 5.05
C LEU A 170 17.15 -21.20 5.22
N ASP A 171 17.41 -21.63 6.45
CA ASP A 171 17.74 -23.02 6.76
C ASP A 171 16.51 -23.92 6.51
N ILE A 172 15.32 -23.54 7.01
CA ILE A 172 14.03 -24.21 6.71
C ILE A 172 13.80 -24.30 5.20
N PHE A 173 13.98 -23.18 4.48
CA PHE A 173 13.82 -23.14 3.04
C PHE A 173 14.78 -24.08 2.34
N SER A 174 16.06 -24.09 2.72
CA SER A 174 17.06 -24.98 2.13
C SER A 174 16.74 -26.46 2.37
N GLU A 175 16.10 -26.79 3.49
CA GLU A 175 15.64 -28.13 3.84
C GLU A 175 14.32 -28.52 3.15
N SER A 176 13.68 -27.63 2.39
CA SER A 176 12.38 -27.86 1.74
C SER A 176 12.52 -28.32 0.28
N ARG A 177 11.56 -29.11 -0.22
CA ARG A 177 11.41 -29.37 -1.67
C ARG A 177 10.83 -28.13 -2.35
N ILE A 178 9.78 -27.55 -1.78
CA ILE A 178 9.08 -26.36 -2.26
C ILE A 178 9.14 -25.25 -1.21
N VAL A 179 9.56 -24.06 -1.62
CA VAL A 179 9.38 -22.82 -0.86
C VAL A 179 8.19 -22.08 -1.46
N LEU A 180 7.13 -21.90 -0.68
CA LEU A 180 5.93 -21.21 -1.12
C LEU A 180 6.08 -19.69 -0.98
N ASN A 181 5.77 -18.96 -2.05
CA ASN A 181 5.63 -17.51 -2.05
C ASN A 181 4.24 -17.09 -2.56
N GLU A 182 3.60 -16.21 -1.81
CA GLU A 182 2.37 -15.52 -2.18
C GLU A 182 2.71 -14.03 -2.40
N ASN A 183 2.09 -13.41 -3.40
CA ASN A 183 2.24 -11.98 -3.62
C ASN A 183 1.24 -11.21 -2.75
N LEU A 184 1.70 -10.37 -1.82
CA LEU A 184 0.79 -9.50 -1.06
C LEU A 184 0.15 -8.41 -1.93
N PHE A 185 0.92 -7.94 -2.91
CA PHE A 185 0.56 -6.94 -3.89
C PHE A 185 1.19 -7.36 -5.21
N ASP A 186 0.76 -6.74 -6.31
CA ASP A 186 1.39 -7.00 -7.59
C ASP A 186 2.84 -6.48 -7.59
N GLY A 187 3.82 -7.37 -7.70
CA GLY A 187 5.23 -6.97 -7.58
C GLY A 187 6.24 -8.08 -7.36
N LEU A 188 7.48 -7.66 -7.11
CA LEU A 188 8.64 -8.51 -6.88
C LEU A 188 9.03 -8.45 -5.40
N THR A 189 8.56 -9.43 -4.63
CA THR A 189 8.73 -9.46 -3.16
C THR A 189 10.14 -9.90 -2.76
N LEU A 190 10.57 -9.52 -1.54
CA LEU A 190 11.84 -10.00 -0.96
C LEU A 190 11.90 -11.54 -0.91
N ARG A 191 10.74 -12.18 -0.72
CA ARG A 191 10.65 -13.63 -0.56
C ARG A 191 11.06 -14.39 -1.81
N ILE A 192 10.92 -13.81 -3.00
CA ILE A 192 11.45 -14.40 -4.23
C ILE A 192 12.97 -14.57 -4.11
N PHE A 193 13.69 -13.52 -3.72
CA PHE A 193 15.15 -13.59 -3.58
C PHE A 193 15.59 -14.55 -2.47
N GLN A 194 14.91 -14.55 -1.32
CA GLN A 194 15.22 -15.45 -0.21
C GLN A 194 14.95 -16.92 -0.55
N GLY A 195 13.85 -17.20 -1.25
CA GLY A 195 13.51 -18.54 -1.72
C GLY A 195 14.55 -19.05 -2.71
N LEU A 196 14.93 -18.25 -3.70
CA LEU A 196 15.98 -18.60 -4.67
C LEU A 196 17.34 -18.76 -3.99
N ALA A 197 17.71 -17.87 -3.07
CA ALA A 197 18.98 -17.94 -2.35
C ALA A 197 19.12 -19.22 -1.51
N SER A 198 18.01 -19.76 -0.99
CA SER A 198 17.99 -21.02 -0.25
C SER A 198 18.41 -22.25 -1.08
N GLY A 199 18.34 -22.16 -2.41
CA GLY A 199 18.64 -23.26 -3.34
C GLY A 199 17.51 -24.27 -3.51
N SER A 200 16.35 -24.06 -2.89
CA SER A 200 15.15 -24.87 -3.08
C SER A 200 14.28 -24.35 -4.22
N LEU A 201 13.36 -25.19 -4.71
CA LEU A 201 12.42 -24.76 -5.75
C LEU A 201 11.47 -23.71 -5.17
N LEU A 202 11.50 -22.51 -5.72
CA LEU A 202 10.53 -21.47 -5.42
C LEU A 202 9.25 -21.72 -6.23
N LEU A 203 8.14 -21.92 -5.52
CA LEU A 203 6.79 -21.94 -6.08
C LEU A 203 6.10 -20.62 -5.70
N THR A 204 5.89 -19.74 -6.67
CA THR A 204 5.40 -18.38 -6.45
C THR A 204 4.11 -18.11 -7.19
N GLU A 205 3.25 -17.25 -6.64
CA GLU A 205 2.07 -16.78 -7.35
C GLU A 205 2.45 -16.08 -8.66
N ALA A 206 1.67 -16.34 -9.71
CA ALA A 206 1.85 -15.76 -11.04
C ALA A 206 1.60 -14.24 -11.07
N TRP A 207 1.97 -13.64 -12.20
CA TRP A 207 1.65 -12.24 -12.57
C TRP A 207 2.31 -11.12 -11.77
N GLY A 208 3.17 -11.41 -10.79
CA GLY A 208 3.90 -10.37 -10.05
C GLY A 208 4.69 -9.42 -10.96
N ALA A 209 4.29 -8.15 -11.02
CA ALA A 209 4.90 -7.10 -11.83
C ALA A 209 6.42 -7.05 -11.64
N GLY A 210 7.15 -7.01 -12.75
CA GLY A 210 8.63 -7.00 -12.76
C GLY A 210 9.29 -8.37 -12.57
N THR A 211 8.58 -9.39 -12.09
CA THR A 211 9.16 -10.75 -11.90
C THR A 211 9.66 -11.34 -13.22
N GLN A 212 8.85 -11.26 -14.28
CA GLN A 212 9.19 -11.79 -15.61
C GLN A 212 10.36 -11.06 -16.30
N GLN A 213 10.74 -9.87 -15.82
CA GLN A 213 11.90 -9.15 -16.35
C GLN A 213 13.23 -9.68 -15.78
N HIS A 214 13.16 -10.50 -14.72
CA HIS A 214 14.31 -11.02 -14.00
C HIS A 214 14.36 -12.54 -13.94
N PHE A 215 13.20 -13.19 -13.93
CA PHE A 215 13.05 -14.63 -13.80
C PHE A 215 12.09 -15.18 -14.84
N THR A 216 12.27 -16.45 -15.22
CA THR A 216 11.49 -17.11 -16.26
C THR A 216 10.82 -18.33 -15.63
N ASP A 217 9.50 -18.41 -15.77
CA ASP A 217 8.70 -19.52 -15.28
C ASP A 217 9.13 -20.84 -15.94
N GLY A 218 9.25 -21.91 -15.16
CA GLY A 218 9.76 -23.21 -15.59
C GLY A 218 11.27 -23.28 -15.83
N GLN A 219 12.01 -22.18 -15.63
CA GLN A 219 13.48 -22.15 -15.78
C GLN A 219 14.19 -21.70 -14.51
N HIS A 220 13.70 -20.66 -13.84
CA HIS A 220 14.31 -20.10 -12.63
C HIS A 220 13.45 -20.29 -11.38
N LEU A 221 12.14 -20.40 -11.57
CA LEU A 221 11.11 -20.58 -10.54
C LEU A 221 9.89 -21.23 -11.20
N VAL A 222 8.88 -21.58 -10.41
CA VAL A 222 7.59 -22.08 -10.92
C VAL A 222 6.48 -21.15 -10.47
N CYS A 223 5.66 -20.69 -11.42
CA CYS A 223 4.50 -19.85 -11.16
C CYS A 223 3.22 -20.68 -10.99
N TYR A 224 2.34 -20.29 -10.07
CA TYR A 224 1.02 -20.90 -9.89
C TYR A 224 -0.12 -19.88 -9.93
N THR A 225 -1.31 -20.37 -10.25
CA THR A 225 -2.60 -19.68 -10.19
C THR A 225 -3.56 -20.50 -9.31
N PRO A 226 -4.76 -19.98 -8.97
CA PRO A 226 -5.75 -20.77 -8.22
C PRO A 226 -6.04 -22.15 -8.83
N GLN A 227 -6.07 -22.24 -10.16
CA GLN A 227 -6.39 -23.47 -10.89
C GLN A 227 -5.18 -24.42 -10.98
N THR A 228 -3.94 -23.90 -10.92
CA THR A 228 -2.73 -24.71 -11.15
C THR A 228 -1.96 -25.07 -9.88
N LEU A 229 -2.27 -24.44 -8.73
CA LEU A 229 -1.56 -24.66 -7.47
C LEU A 229 -1.49 -26.15 -7.07
N LEU A 230 -2.64 -26.81 -6.86
CA LEU A 230 -2.66 -28.22 -6.45
C LEU A 230 -2.06 -29.17 -7.52
N PRO A 231 -2.37 -29.04 -8.83
CA PRO A 231 -1.74 -29.86 -9.87
C PRO A 231 -0.22 -29.66 -9.98
N LEU A 232 0.30 -28.45 -9.74
CA LEU A 232 1.74 -28.19 -9.75
C LEU A 232 2.43 -28.83 -8.55
N VAL A 233 1.90 -28.63 -7.35
CA VAL A 233 2.46 -29.25 -6.13
C VAL A 233 2.53 -30.76 -6.27
N LYS A 234 1.45 -31.40 -6.76
CA LYS A 234 1.44 -32.85 -7.04
C LYS A 234 2.60 -33.27 -7.95
N ARG A 235 2.73 -32.60 -9.10
CA ARG A 235 3.78 -32.93 -10.08
C ARG A 235 5.18 -32.72 -9.54
N ILE A 236 5.40 -31.67 -8.74
CA ILE A 236 6.71 -31.38 -8.14
C ILE A 236 7.09 -32.46 -7.14
N LEU A 237 6.16 -32.88 -6.27
CA LEU A 237 6.43 -33.90 -5.26
C LEU A 237 6.58 -35.30 -5.85
N GLU A 238 5.87 -35.62 -6.93
CA GLU A 238 6.00 -36.90 -7.64
C GLU A 238 7.28 -37.01 -8.49
N ARG A 239 7.85 -35.87 -8.93
CA ARG A 239 9.00 -35.82 -9.86
C ARG A 239 10.05 -34.78 -9.47
N PRO A 240 10.59 -34.81 -8.24
CA PRO A 240 11.51 -33.78 -7.74
C PRO A 240 12.77 -33.60 -8.59
N GLU A 241 13.26 -34.67 -9.22
CA GLU A 241 14.41 -34.65 -10.14
C GLU A 241 14.18 -33.79 -11.38
N THR A 242 12.93 -33.67 -11.85
CA THR A 242 12.57 -32.81 -12.98
C THR A 242 12.70 -31.33 -12.63
N TYR A 243 12.52 -30.97 -11.35
CA TYR A 243 12.52 -29.58 -10.88
C TYR A 243 13.84 -29.15 -10.22
N ALA A 244 14.72 -30.09 -9.86
CA ALA A 244 16.02 -29.77 -9.29
C ALA A 244 16.88 -28.85 -10.18
N PRO A 245 16.94 -29.02 -11.52
CA PRO A 245 17.64 -28.08 -12.39
C PRO A 245 17.05 -26.65 -12.37
N ILE A 246 15.72 -26.52 -12.21
CA ILE A 246 15.04 -25.21 -12.12
C ILE A 246 15.45 -24.49 -10.84
N ALA A 247 15.46 -25.19 -9.70
CA ALA A 247 15.92 -24.63 -8.43
C ALA A 247 17.38 -24.18 -8.49
N GLN A 248 18.26 -25.00 -9.09
CA GLN A 248 19.68 -24.67 -9.27
C GLN A 248 19.87 -23.45 -10.18
N ALA A 249 19.16 -23.41 -11.32
CA ALA A 249 19.22 -22.29 -12.24
C ALA A 249 18.69 -21.00 -11.58
N GLY A 250 17.60 -21.09 -10.81
CA GLY A 250 17.05 -20.01 -10.00
C GLY A 250 18.03 -19.42 -8.99
N GLN A 251 18.70 -20.27 -8.22
CA GLN A 251 19.71 -19.83 -7.27
C GLN A 251 20.91 -19.18 -7.99
N SER A 252 21.35 -19.79 -9.10
CA SER A 252 22.48 -19.32 -9.90
C SER A 252 22.21 -17.91 -10.47
N ILE A 253 21.06 -17.70 -11.11
CA ILE A 253 20.71 -16.39 -11.68
C ILE A 253 20.54 -15.33 -10.57
N CYS A 254 19.97 -15.70 -9.42
CA CYS A 254 19.86 -14.83 -8.26
C CYS A 254 21.25 -14.39 -7.77
N ARG A 255 22.19 -15.32 -7.66
CA ARG A 255 23.59 -15.03 -7.26
C ARG A 255 24.32 -14.14 -8.26
N GLN A 256 24.05 -14.30 -9.54
CA GLN A 256 24.73 -13.56 -10.60
C GLN A 256 24.21 -12.13 -10.77
N LYS A 257 22.89 -11.91 -10.58
CA LYS A 257 22.23 -10.65 -11.01
C LYS A 257 21.47 -9.91 -9.93
N HIS A 258 21.30 -10.49 -8.74
CA HIS A 258 20.37 -10.01 -7.74
C HIS A 258 20.97 -9.92 -6.33
N THR A 259 22.29 -9.70 -6.24
CA THR A 259 22.97 -9.47 -4.95
C THR A 259 22.96 -7.99 -4.55
N SER A 260 23.19 -7.73 -3.26
CA SER A 260 23.36 -6.36 -2.74
C SER A 260 24.42 -5.57 -3.51
N GLU A 261 25.54 -6.20 -3.85
CA GLU A 261 26.61 -5.62 -4.66
C GLU A 261 26.12 -5.15 -6.04
N ILE A 262 25.35 -5.98 -6.75
CA ILE A 262 24.79 -5.62 -8.06
C ILE A 262 23.80 -4.45 -7.93
N ARG A 263 22.94 -4.44 -6.90
CA ARG A 263 21.99 -3.33 -6.68
C ARG A 263 22.66 -2.04 -6.27
N ALA A 264 23.68 -2.11 -5.42
CA ALA A 264 24.48 -0.96 -5.05
C ALA A 264 25.18 -0.36 -6.28
N ALA A 265 25.80 -1.19 -7.12
CA ALA A 265 26.45 -0.72 -8.35
C ALA A 265 25.45 -0.04 -9.31
N GLN A 266 24.24 -0.61 -9.46
CA GLN A 266 23.17 0.00 -10.28
C GLN A 266 22.71 1.35 -9.73
N MET A 267 22.53 1.47 -8.41
CA MET A 267 22.17 2.72 -7.76
C MET A 267 23.26 3.78 -7.95
N LEU A 268 24.52 3.43 -7.70
CA LEU A 268 25.66 4.33 -7.83
C LEU A 268 25.79 4.86 -9.26
N SER A 269 25.69 3.98 -10.26
CA SER A 269 25.69 4.37 -11.67
C SER A 269 24.52 5.32 -11.99
N ALA A 270 23.33 5.08 -11.43
CA ALA A 270 22.19 5.98 -11.60
C ALA A 270 22.39 7.34 -10.94
N LEU A 271 23.08 7.41 -9.79
CA LEU A 271 23.41 8.66 -9.10
C LEU A 271 24.44 9.49 -9.88
N GLU A 272 25.46 8.84 -10.42
CA GLU A 272 26.49 9.46 -11.28
C GLU A 272 25.86 10.05 -12.56
N ASN A 273 24.95 9.30 -13.17
CA ASN A 273 24.24 9.71 -14.39
C ASN A 273 23.05 10.64 -14.14
N ASN A 274 22.72 10.96 -12.89
CA ASN A 274 21.53 11.72 -12.50
C ASN A 274 20.21 11.12 -13.06
N SER A 275 20.18 9.80 -13.26
CA SER A 275 19.05 9.08 -13.86
C SER A 275 17.79 9.16 -13.00
N ALA A 276 17.95 9.13 -11.67
CA ALA A 276 16.87 9.22 -10.69
C ALA A 276 16.65 10.66 -10.15
N ARG A 277 17.40 11.65 -10.67
CA ARG A 277 17.38 13.02 -10.14
C ARG A 277 16.01 13.66 -10.31
N THR A 278 15.37 14.03 -9.20
CA THR A 278 14.12 14.76 -9.19
C THR A 278 14.36 16.28 -9.16
N ALA A 279 13.42 17.06 -9.69
CA ALA A 279 13.44 18.50 -9.52
C ALA A 279 13.25 18.81 -8.03
N ARG A 280 14.12 19.62 -7.44
CA ARG A 280 14.08 19.93 -6.01
C ARG A 280 12.89 20.87 -5.72
N PRO A 281 11.89 20.44 -4.92
CA PRO A 281 10.76 21.30 -4.56
C PRO A 281 11.19 22.47 -3.69
N SER A 282 10.31 23.46 -3.54
CA SER A 282 10.56 24.60 -2.65
C SER A 282 10.81 24.16 -1.20
N ALA A 283 11.50 24.99 -0.40
CA ALA A 283 11.74 24.68 1.01
C ALA A 283 10.44 24.39 1.77
N THR A 284 9.39 25.18 1.51
CA THR A 284 8.06 25.02 2.07
C THR A 284 7.42 23.68 1.70
N GLU A 285 7.48 23.27 0.43
CA GLU A 285 6.93 21.98 -0.02
C GLU A 285 7.66 20.79 0.62
N ARG A 286 8.99 20.88 0.78
CA ARG A 286 9.78 19.84 1.43
C ARG A 286 9.44 19.74 2.91
N GLN A 287 9.32 20.87 3.60
CA GLN A 287 8.93 20.93 5.00
C GLN A 287 7.51 20.37 5.21
N TYR A 288 6.55 20.75 4.36
CA TYR A 288 5.20 20.19 4.36
C TYR A 288 5.22 18.67 4.11
N GLY A 289 5.94 18.21 3.09
CA GLY A 289 6.03 16.79 2.72
C GLY A 289 6.57 15.93 3.87
N GLU A 290 7.65 16.36 4.52
CA GLU A 290 8.19 15.67 5.69
C GLU A 290 7.19 15.63 6.85
N ALA A 291 6.54 16.76 7.16
CA ALA A 291 5.58 16.82 8.26
C ALA A 291 4.33 15.98 7.99
N LYS A 292 3.77 16.04 6.77
CA LYS A 292 2.61 15.23 6.35
C LYS A 292 2.93 13.74 6.41
N ALA A 293 4.08 13.33 5.87
CA ALA A 293 4.53 11.94 5.95
C ALA A 293 4.63 11.48 7.42
N HIS A 294 5.19 12.32 8.30
CA HIS A 294 5.30 11.97 9.71
C HIS A 294 3.92 11.82 10.38
N CYS A 295 2.96 12.71 10.11
CA CYS A 295 1.58 12.57 10.60
C CYS A 295 0.95 11.25 10.15
N LEU A 296 1.04 10.91 8.85
CA LEU A 296 0.47 9.68 8.31
C LEU A 296 1.12 8.42 8.90
N ARG A 297 2.44 8.46 9.09
CA ARG A 297 3.17 7.37 9.76
C ARG A 297 2.74 7.21 11.21
N CYS A 298 2.51 8.31 11.94
CA CYS A 298 1.96 8.23 13.30
C CYS A 298 0.55 7.62 13.33
N LEU A 299 -0.29 7.94 12.33
CA LEU A 299 -1.62 7.32 12.19
C LEU A 299 -1.53 5.82 11.90
N ARG A 300 -0.54 5.38 11.11
CA ARG A 300 -0.38 3.97 10.73
C ARG A 300 0.30 3.13 11.81
N PHE A 301 1.41 3.62 12.34
CA PHE A 301 2.36 2.86 13.16
C PHE A 301 2.37 3.30 14.63
N GLY A 302 1.60 4.32 15.00
CA GLY A 302 1.66 4.95 16.31
C GLY A 302 2.80 5.97 16.45
N GLY A 303 2.89 6.59 17.62
CA GLY A 303 3.87 7.64 17.94
C GLY A 303 3.26 9.04 18.08
N HIS A 304 4.12 10.04 18.30
CA HIS A 304 3.69 11.41 18.62
C HIS A 304 3.87 12.35 17.42
N ALA A 305 2.76 12.89 16.92
CA ALA A 305 2.76 13.82 15.79
C ALA A 305 3.04 15.30 16.19
N LEU A 306 3.32 15.60 17.47
CA LEU A 306 3.53 16.97 17.94
C LEU A 306 4.60 17.75 17.16
N PRO A 307 5.81 17.20 16.89
CA PRO A 307 6.82 17.88 16.10
C PRO A 307 6.35 18.18 14.66
N ALA A 308 5.66 17.21 14.04
CA ALA A 308 5.08 17.39 12.71
C ALA A 308 4.01 18.49 12.71
N MET A 309 3.13 18.53 13.73
CA MET A 309 2.12 19.59 13.87
C MET A 309 2.75 20.97 14.08
N GLN A 310 3.88 21.07 14.78
CA GLN A 310 4.61 22.34 14.91
C GLN A 310 5.18 22.78 13.56
N SER A 311 5.78 21.86 12.80
CA SER A 311 6.27 22.14 11.44
C SER A 311 5.14 22.57 10.50
N LEU A 312 3.99 21.89 10.55
CA LEU A 312 2.80 22.29 9.78
C LEU A 312 2.30 23.69 10.15
N LYS A 313 2.35 24.08 11.43
CA LYS A 313 1.97 25.44 11.85
C LYS A 313 2.89 26.49 11.24
N GLN A 314 4.20 26.22 11.18
CA GLN A 314 5.16 27.13 10.54
C GLN A 314 4.85 27.30 9.04
N VAL A 315 4.56 26.21 8.34
CA VAL A 315 4.14 26.25 6.94
C VAL A 315 2.82 26.99 6.75
N ALA A 316 1.84 26.75 7.64
CA ALA A 316 0.50 27.35 7.56
C ALA A 316 0.50 28.87 7.75
N VAL A 317 1.44 29.44 8.53
CA VAL A 317 1.56 30.90 8.71
C VAL A 317 1.83 31.64 7.40
N LEU A 318 2.33 30.95 6.37
CA LEU A 318 2.56 31.50 5.05
C LEU A 318 1.26 31.69 4.22
N ALA A 319 0.10 31.24 4.72
CA ALA A 319 -1.20 31.36 4.04
C ALA A 319 -1.87 32.75 4.15
N GLN A 320 -1.10 33.84 4.31
CA GLN A 320 -1.65 35.18 4.61
C GLN A 320 -2.65 35.67 3.52
N PRO A 321 -3.80 36.26 3.91
CA PRO A 321 -4.79 36.75 2.95
C PRO A 321 -4.24 37.93 2.13
N GLY A 322 -4.32 37.85 0.80
CA GLY A 322 -4.07 38.99 -0.09
C GLY A 322 -2.69 39.08 -0.72
N ASP A 323 -1.82 38.07 -0.57
CA ASP A 323 -0.62 37.99 -1.41
C ASP A 323 -1.02 37.70 -2.86
N LYS A 324 -0.73 38.65 -3.76
CA LYS A 324 -0.98 38.51 -5.21
C LYS A 324 -0.01 37.53 -5.86
N ASN A 325 1.06 37.16 -5.16
CA ASN A 325 1.81 35.95 -5.44
C ASN A 325 1.10 34.83 -4.69
N GLN A 326 0.34 34.01 -5.42
CA GLN A 326 -0.53 32.95 -4.91
C GLN A 326 0.05 32.26 -3.65
N PRO A 327 -0.72 32.08 -2.56
CA PRO A 327 -0.27 31.28 -1.44
C PRO A 327 0.25 29.95 -1.97
N THR A 328 1.43 29.52 -1.55
CA THR A 328 1.95 28.21 -1.97
C THR A 328 0.90 27.16 -1.58
N SER A 329 0.52 26.27 -2.50
CA SER A 329 -0.46 25.19 -2.25
C SER A 329 -0.20 24.45 -0.92
N SER A 330 1.08 24.34 -0.54
CA SER A 330 1.56 23.75 0.71
C SER A 330 1.02 24.41 1.98
N ALA A 331 0.74 25.72 1.98
CA ALA A 331 0.24 26.42 3.16
C ALA A 331 -1.24 26.07 3.44
N ALA A 332 -2.07 26.03 2.40
CA ALA A 332 -3.46 25.54 2.49
C ALA A 332 -3.50 24.05 2.84
N ASP A 333 -2.62 23.24 2.23
CA ASP A 333 -2.47 21.81 2.55
C ASP A 333 -2.04 21.58 4.01
N ALA A 334 -1.19 22.45 4.57
CA ALA A 334 -0.78 22.39 5.96
C ALA A 334 -1.94 22.72 6.91
N LEU A 335 -2.75 23.75 6.61
CA LEU A 335 -3.98 24.06 7.35
C LEU A 335 -4.94 22.88 7.34
N ARG A 336 -5.20 22.27 6.18
CA ARG A 336 -6.04 21.08 6.07
C ARG A 336 -5.49 19.90 6.86
N THR A 337 -4.18 19.66 6.80
CA THR A 337 -3.55 18.57 7.56
C THR A 337 -3.64 18.82 9.08
N LEU A 338 -3.48 20.06 9.55
CA LEU A 338 -3.72 20.42 10.95
C LEU A 338 -5.18 20.23 11.34
N ALA A 339 -6.13 20.55 10.47
CA ALA A 339 -7.55 20.30 10.68
C ALA A 339 -7.84 18.80 10.82
N ASP A 340 -7.31 17.96 9.94
CA ASP A 340 -7.43 16.49 10.02
C ASP A 340 -6.94 15.98 11.39
N MET A 341 -5.80 16.48 11.87
CA MET A 341 -5.22 16.08 13.15
C MET A 341 -6.06 16.54 14.35
N ASN A 342 -6.65 17.74 14.29
CA ASN A 342 -7.54 18.22 15.36
C ASN A 342 -8.86 17.44 15.38
N LEU A 343 -9.42 17.12 14.21
CA LEU A 343 -10.65 16.32 14.10
C LEU A 343 -10.44 14.92 14.70
N ARG A 344 -9.34 14.26 14.37
CA ARG A 344 -8.96 12.95 14.94
C ARG A 344 -8.68 13.00 16.46
N GLN A 345 -8.38 14.18 17.01
CA GLN A 345 -8.22 14.42 18.46
C GLN A 345 -9.53 14.86 19.14
N GLY A 346 -10.67 14.82 18.45
CA GLY A 346 -11.98 15.23 18.98
C GLY A 346 -12.17 16.75 19.09
N ARG A 347 -11.23 17.56 18.58
CA ARG A 347 -11.30 19.03 18.62
C ARG A 347 -12.04 19.56 17.40
N ILE A 348 -13.31 19.18 17.26
CA ILE A 348 -14.10 19.40 16.04
C ILE A 348 -14.23 20.89 15.71
N GLY A 349 -14.46 21.76 16.71
CA GLY A 349 -14.54 23.22 16.51
C GLY A 349 -13.28 23.81 15.86
N GLN A 350 -12.11 23.48 16.42
CA GLN A 350 -10.81 23.91 15.88
C GLN A 350 -10.55 23.33 14.48
N ALA A 351 -10.98 22.09 14.24
CA ALA A 351 -10.86 21.48 12.91
C ALA A 351 -11.68 22.24 11.87
N LYS A 352 -12.94 22.60 12.18
CA LYS A 352 -13.81 23.38 11.28
C LYS A 352 -13.19 24.75 10.94
N GLU A 353 -12.67 25.47 11.94
CA GLU A 353 -11.98 26.74 11.73
C GLU A 353 -10.77 26.60 10.78
N LEU A 354 -9.96 25.55 10.98
CA LEU A 354 -8.80 25.28 10.14
C LEU A 354 -9.18 24.84 8.71
N TYR A 355 -10.23 24.04 8.54
CA TYR A 355 -10.73 23.71 7.19
C TYR A 355 -11.26 24.95 6.46
N GLN A 356 -11.97 25.83 7.17
CA GLN A 356 -12.43 27.09 6.59
C GLN A 356 -11.24 27.96 6.18
N ALA A 357 -10.23 28.10 7.04
CA ALA A 357 -9.01 28.82 6.72
C ALA A 357 -8.27 28.22 5.50
N ALA A 358 -8.25 26.88 5.36
CA ALA A 358 -7.69 26.21 4.19
C ALA A 358 -8.50 26.51 2.91
N CYS A 359 -9.83 26.56 3.00
CA CYS A 359 -10.70 26.99 1.88
C CYS A 359 -10.40 28.44 1.47
N ASP A 360 -10.26 29.34 2.45
CA ASP A 360 -9.97 30.76 2.23
C ASP A 360 -8.58 30.94 1.60
N ALA A 361 -7.63 30.08 1.97
CA ALA A 361 -6.28 29.99 1.40
C ALA A 361 -6.21 29.30 0.02
N GLY A 362 -7.34 28.81 -0.52
CA GLY A 362 -7.45 28.29 -1.89
C GLY A 362 -7.74 26.79 -2.03
N ASP A 363 -7.65 25.98 -0.97
CA ASP A 363 -8.02 24.55 -1.00
C ASP A 363 -9.55 24.35 -0.86
N ARG A 364 -10.31 24.95 -1.77
CA ARG A 364 -11.78 25.01 -1.66
C ARG A 364 -12.47 23.66 -1.85
N LEU A 365 -11.84 22.75 -2.60
CA LEU A 365 -12.41 21.43 -2.88
C LEU A 365 -12.15 20.46 -1.72
N LEU A 366 -10.89 20.12 -1.43
CA LEU A 366 -10.63 19.07 -0.46
C LEU A 366 -10.94 19.55 0.95
N ALA A 367 -10.53 20.75 1.35
CA ALA A 367 -10.85 21.24 2.68
C ALA A 367 -12.37 21.44 2.88
N GLY A 368 -13.12 21.82 1.83
CA GLY A 368 -14.58 21.92 1.88
C GLY A 368 -15.27 20.57 2.06
N LEU A 369 -14.80 19.52 1.37
CA LEU A 369 -15.30 18.15 1.58
C LEU A 369 -15.02 17.66 3.01
N LYS A 370 -13.81 17.92 3.52
CA LYS A 370 -13.44 17.56 4.90
C LYS A 370 -14.18 18.39 5.96
N LEU A 371 -14.51 19.65 5.67
CA LEU A 371 -15.41 20.45 6.50
C LEU A 371 -16.80 19.82 6.59
N GLY A 372 -17.31 19.28 5.46
CA GLY A 372 -18.52 18.47 5.45
C GLY A 372 -18.44 17.27 6.39
N MET A 373 -17.34 16.51 6.36
CA MET A 373 -17.09 15.40 7.29
C MET A 373 -17.04 15.85 8.76
N ALA A 374 -16.44 17.02 9.04
CA ALA A 374 -16.42 17.59 10.38
C ALA A 374 -17.81 17.93 10.91
N HIS A 375 -18.74 18.36 10.04
CA HIS A 375 -20.15 18.53 10.40
C HIS A 375 -20.87 17.20 10.61
N LEU A 376 -20.56 16.17 9.81
CA LEU A 376 -21.08 14.81 10.02
C LEU A 376 -20.61 14.23 11.36
N ALA A 377 -19.39 14.52 11.81
CA ALA A 377 -18.90 14.10 13.12
C ALA A 377 -19.69 14.69 14.32
N GLU A 378 -20.51 15.73 14.08
CA GLU A 378 -21.48 16.29 15.04
C GLU A 378 -22.93 15.93 14.68
N ASN A 379 -23.14 14.96 13.79
CA ASN A 379 -24.44 14.53 13.25
C ASN A 379 -25.22 15.67 12.57
N ASN A 380 -24.52 16.67 12.01
CA ASN A 380 -25.13 17.83 11.37
C ASN A 380 -25.17 17.67 9.84
N VAL A 381 -26.09 16.82 9.37
CA VAL A 381 -26.29 16.53 7.95
C VAL A 381 -26.59 17.78 7.10
N PRO A 382 -27.45 18.74 7.53
CA PRO A 382 -27.73 19.93 6.73
C PRO A 382 -26.48 20.80 6.48
N LEU A 383 -25.65 21.03 7.50
CA LEU A 383 -24.41 21.80 7.31
C LEU A 383 -23.37 21.01 6.50
N ALA A 384 -23.31 19.69 6.67
CA ALA A 384 -22.46 18.84 5.86
C ALA A 384 -22.83 18.93 4.36
N GLN A 385 -24.12 18.86 4.04
CA GLN A 385 -24.62 18.97 2.67
C GLN A 385 -24.27 20.34 2.04
N ILE A 386 -24.43 21.44 2.80
CA ILE A 386 -24.06 22.78 2.34
C ILE A 386 -22.56 22.88 2.07
N ALA A 387 -21.72 22.39 2.98
CA ALA A 387 -20.26 22.41 2.82
C ALA A 387 -19.81 21.58 1.61
N VAL A 388 -20.35 20.37 1.45
CA VAL A 388 -20.04 19.49 0.30
C VAL A 388 -20.54 20.11 -1.01
N ALA A 389 -21.73 20.69 -1.06
CA ALA A 389 -22.24 21.35 -2.25
C ALA A 389 -21.32 22.49 -2.73
N ARG A 390 -20.89 23.35 -1.80
CA ARG A 390 -19.93 24.44 -2.10
C ARG A 390 -18.57 23.90 -2.55
N ALA A 391 -18.10 22.81 -1.95
CA ALA A 391 -16.85 22.19 -2.34
C ALA A 391 -16.92 21.65 -3.79
N VAL A 392 -18.03 21.00 -4.15
CA VAL A 392 -18.25 20.40 -5.48
C VAL A 392 -18.28 21.44 -6.61
N GLU A 393 -18.64 22.70 -6.33
CA GLU A 393 -18.53 23.80 -7.31
C GLU A 393 -17.09 24.01 -7.80
N ASN A 394 -16.09 23.60 -7.01
CA ASN A 394 -14.67 23.70 -7.34
C ASN A 394 -14.12 22.41 -7.98
N MET A 395 -14.97 21.41 -8.25
CA MET A 395 -14.56 20.17 -8.90
C MET A 395 -14.29 20.38 -10.40
N PRO A 396 -13.29 19.71 -11.00
CA PRO A 396 -13.04 19.81 -12.45
C PRO A 396 -14.29 19.42 -13.27
N LYS A 397 -14.70 20.29 -14.20
CA LYS A 397 -15.91 20.08 -15.04
C LYS A 397 -15.93 18.73 -15.76
N ALA A 398 -14.77 18.27 -16.24
CA ALA A 398 -14.64 16.97 -16.89
C ALA A 398 -15.01 15.81 -15.96
N GLN A 399 -14.67 15.90 -14.68
CA GLN A 399 -15.05 14.90 -13.69
C GLN A 399 -16.55 14.94 -13.38
N LEU A 400 -17.14 16.13 -13.26
CA LEU A 400 -18.59 16.26 -13.08
C LEU A 400 -19.39 15.69 -14.25
N ILE A 401 -18.92 15.87 -15.49
CA ILE A 401 -19.55 15.28 -16.69
C ILE A 401 -19.44 13.75 -16.66
N ARG A 402 -18.23 13.23 -16.36
CA ARG A 402 -17.99 11.78 -16.28
C ARG A 402 -18.79 11.12 -15.16
N HIS A 403 -18.96 11.82 -14.04
CA HIS A 403 -19.64 11.36 -12.84
C HIS A 403 -20.92 12.17 -12.58
N LYS A 404 -21.77 12.29 -13.62
CA LYS A 404 -23.00 13.10 -13.61
C LYS A 404 -24.02 12.73 -12.52
N HIS A 405 -23.87 11.58 -11.88
CA HIS A 405 -24.72 11.12 -10.79
C HIS A 405 -24.41 11.78 -9.43
N ILE A 406 -23.24 12.43 -9.26
CA ILE A 406 -22.83 13.05 -7.99
C ILE A 406 -23.81 14.14 -7.54
N LEU A 407 -24.20 15.06 -8.42
CA LEU A 407 -25.09 16.17 -8.06
C LEU A 407 -26.52 15.70 -7.69
N PRO A 408 -27.17 14.81 -8.47
CA PRO A 408 -28.43 14.20 -8.06
C PRO A 408 -28.34 13.46 -6.73
N LEU A 409 -27.26 12.70 -6.51
CA LEU A 409 -27.06 11.94 -5.28
C LEU A 409 -26.88 12.87 -4.07
N LEU A 410 -26.12 13.96 -4.21
CA LEU A 410 -25.97 14.97 -3.17
C LEU A 410 -27.29 15.66 -2.83
N ALA A 411 -28.14 15.94 -3.82
CA ALA A 411 -29.46 16.53 -3.60
C ALA A 411 -30.44 15.57 -2.89
N ALA A 412 -30.28 14.26 -3.12
CA ALA A 412 -31.07 13.21 -2.50
C ALA A 412 -30.50 12.69 -1.17
N ALA A 413 -29.39 13.23 -0.67
CA ALA A 413 -28.83 12.79 0.60
C ALA A 413 -29.61 13.36 1.78
N HIS A 414 -30.06 12.51 2.70
CA HIS A 414 -30.91 12.89 3.83
C HIS A 414 -30.32 12.49 5.19
N ASN A 415 -29.44 11.49 5.20
CA ASN A 415 -28.81 10.97 6.41
C ASN A 415 -27.27 10.88 6.25
N GLU A 416 -26.57 10.46 7.31
CA GLU A 416 -25.12 10.31 7.30
C GLU A 416 -24.63 9.27 6.29
N ALA A 417 -25.31 8.13 6.17
CA ALA A 417 -24.93 7.06 5.25
C ALA A 417 -24.97 7.54 3.79
N ASP A 418 -25.99 8.32 3.42
CA ASP A 418 -26.11 8.93 2.10
C ASP A 418 -24.96 9.93 1.85
N MET A 419 -24.65 10.75 2.85
CA MET A 419 -23.56 11.73 2.74
C MET A 419 -22.19 11.06 2.60
N PHE A 420 -21.93 9.96 3.32
CA PHE A 420 -20.72 9.18 3.13
C PHE A 420 -20.66 8.53 1.75
N LEU A 421 -21.79 8.05 1.20
CA LEU A 421 -21.86 7.52 -0.16
C LEU A 421 -21.54 8.60 -1.21
N VAL A 422 -22.09 9.81 -1.05
CA VAL A 422 -21.78 10.97 -1.90
C VAL A 422 -20.30 11.31 -1.84
N LEU A 423 -19.74 11.43 -0.63
CA LEU A 423 -18.32 11.71 -0.42
C LEU A 423 -17.45 10.63 -1.06
N ALA A 424 -17.80 9.35 -0.91
CA ALA A 424 -17.08 8.25 -1.52
C ALA A 424 -17.07 8.36 -3.05
N HIS A 425 -18.21 8.68 -3.68
CA HIS A 425 -18.26 8.91 -5.12
C HIS A 425 -17.41 10.10 -5.58
N ILE A 426 -17.41 11.19 -4.81
CA ILE A 426 -16.57 12.36 -5.08
C ILE A 426 -15.09 11.98 -4.99
N PHE A 427 -14.67 11.30 -3.91
CA PHE A 427 -13.29 10.88 -3.72
C PHE A 427 -12.83 9.93 -4.83
N TYR A 428 -13.68 8.98 -5.23
CA TYR A 428 -13.41 8.08 -6.34
C TYR A 428 -13.21 8.85 -7.66
N ALA A 429 -14.08 9.82 -7.96
CA ALA A 429 -13.97 10.68 -9.13
C ALA A 429 -12.71 11.57 -9.11
N LEU A 430 -12.18 11.89 -7.94
CA LEU A 430 -10.90 12.59 -7.75
C LEU A 430 -9.68 11.65 -7.81
N GLY A 431 -9.89 10.35 -8.07
CA GLY A 431 -8.82 9.34 -8.12
C GLY A 431 -8.29 8.92 -6.75
N ARG A 432 -8.96 9.30 -5.66
CA ARG A 432 -8.61 8.96 -4.27
C ARG A 432 -9.30 7.66 -3.86
N SER A 433 -9.01 6.57 -4.57
CA SER A 433 -9.76 5.32 -4.42
C SER A 433 -9.45 4.59 -3.12
N MET A 434 -8.17 4.25 -2.91
CA MET A 434 -7.67 3.58 -1.70
C MET A 434 -6.17 3.81 -1.52
N ASP A 435 -5.68 3.60 -0.29
CA ASP A 435 -4.26 3.58 0.04
C ASP A 435 -3.86 2.16 0.46
N THR A 436 -3.08 1.50 -0.39
CA THR A 436 -2.56 0.16 -0.11
C THR A 436 -1.70 0.16 1.16
N GLY A 437 -2.04 -0.72 2.11
CA GLY A 437 -1.30 -0.89 3.36
C GLY A 437 -1.58 0.14 4.45
N PHE A 438 -2.42 1.16 4.20
CA PHE A 438 -2.74 2.20 5.18
C PHE A 438 -3.93 1.82 6.09
N TRP A 439 -3.75 0.76 6.87
CA TRP A 439 -4.73 0.33 7.87
C TRP A 439 -4.65 1.20 9.13
N LYS A 440 -5.70 1.98 9.41
CA LYS A 440 -5.81 2.83 10.61
C LYS A 440 -6.41 2.02 11.77
N GLN A 441 -5.89 2.19 12.98
CA GLN A 441 -6.29 1.39 14.17
C GLN A 441 -7.62 1.83 14.81
N THR A 442 -8.24 2.91 14.32
CA THR A 442 -9.52 3.45 14.78
C THR A 442 -10.36 3.83 13.57
N PRO A 443 -11.70 3.74 13.63
CA PRO A 443 -12.55 4.36 12.61
C PRO A 443 -12.14 5.82 12.45
N ASP A 444 -11.65 6.18 11.27
CA ASP A 444 -11.16 7.52 11.01
C ASP A 444 -12.36 8.45 10.85
N LEU A 445 -12.43 9.52 11.64
CA LEU A 445 -13.48 10.53 11.52
C LEU A 445 -13.33 11.38 10.23
N CYS A 446 -12.17 11.29 9.59
CA CYS A 446 -11.81 12.09 8.43
C CYS A 446 -11.04 11.25 7.41
N PRO A 447 -11.64 10.18 6.84
CA PRO A 447 -10.92 9.28 5.93
C PRO A 447 -10.53 9.98 4.63
N ASP A 448 -9.47 9.48 4.00
CA ASP A 448 -8.83 10.14 2.85
C ASP A 448 -9.11 9.43 1.53
N THR A 449 -9.89 8.34 1.57
CA THR A 449 -10.13 7.46 0.44
C THR A 449 -11.62 7.14 0.23
N ALA A 450 -12.00 6.86 -1.02
CA ALA A 450 -13.34 6.44 -1.39
C ALA A 450 -13.72 5.11 -0.73
N LEU A 451 -12.77 4.18 -0.61
CA LEU A 451 -12.98 2.89 0.04
C LEU A 451 -13.42 3.04 1.50
N GLU A 452 -12.70 3.87 2.27
CA GLU A 452 -13.05 4.13 3.67
C GLU A 452 -14.43 4.81 3.81
N LEU A 453 -14.72 5.81 2.97
CA LEU A 453 -16.02 6.49 2.96
C LEU A 453 -17.17 5.55 2.58
N ALA A 454 -16.95 4.66 1.60
CA ALA A 454 -17.93 3.67 1.22
C ALA A 454 -18.16 2.63 2.35
N HIS A 455 -17.12 2.24 3.10
CA HIS A 455 -17.29 1.41 4.29
C HIS A 455 -18.08 2.13 5.38
N MET A 456 -17.86 3.42 5.59
CA MET A 456 -18.66 4.20 6.56
C MET A 456 -20.14 4.21 6.17
N SER A 457 -20.44 4.41 4.88
CA SER A 457 -21.80 4.32 4.36
C SER A 457 -22.40 2.92 4.58
N TRP A 458 -21.68 1.87 4.17
CA TRP A 458 -22.10 0.47 4.32
C TRP A 458 -22.35 0.11 5.78
N ASN A 459 -21.48 0.50 6.71
CA ASN A 459 -21.64 0.19 8.13
C ASN A 459 -22.85 0.87 8.78
N LEU A 460 -23.24 2.06 8.28
CA LEU A 460 -24.42 2.78 8.77
C LEU A 460 -25.71 2.25 8.14
N SER A 461 -25.71 2.00 6.84
CA SER A 461 -26.86 1.52 6.08
C SER A 461 -26.40 0.69 4.88
N PRO A 462 -26.24 -0.65 5.03
CA PRO A 462 -25.78 -1.53 3.96
C PRO A 462 -26.68 -1.44 2.73
N SER A 463 -26.09 -1.22 1.56
CA SER A 463 -26.83 -1.12 0.30
C SER A 463 -26.04 -1.68 -0.89
N PRO A 464 -26.72 -2.19 -1.94
CA PRO A 464 -26.08 -2.56 -3.19
C PRO A 464 -25.16 -1.47 -3.76
N GLU A 465 -25.56 -0.20 -3.66
CA GLU A 465 -24.81 0.94 -4.17
C GLU A 465 -23.52 1.20 -3.40
N SER A 466 -23.55 1.11 -2.06
CA SER A 466 -22.35 1.25 -1.23
C SER A 466 -21.40 0.07 -1.45
N MET A 467 -21.90 -1.15 -1.62
CA MET A 467 -21.08 -2.32 -1.98
C MET A 467 -20.46 -2.19 -3.39
N ASP A 468 -21.21 -1.74 -4.38
CA ASP A 468 -20.71 -1.47 -5.73
C ASP A 468 -19.52 -0.49 -5.69
N LEU A 469 -19.60 0.54 -4.85
CA LEU A 469 -18.53 1.51 -4.70
C LEU A 469 -17.34 0.97 -3.90
N LEU A 470 -17.57 0.17 -2.86
CA LEU A 470 -16.52 -0.55 -2.14
C LEU A 470 -15.67 -1.41 -3.09
N LEU A 471 -16.34 -2.25 -3.89
CA LEU A 471 -15.70 -3.11 -4.88
C LEU A 471 -14.92 -2.29 -5.93
N LYS A 472 -15.52 -1.21 -6.44
CA LYS A 472 -14.86 -0.31 -7.40
C LYS A 472 -13.64 0.40 -6.81
N ALA A 473 -13.72 0.83 -5.56
CA ALA A 473 -12.63 1.55 -4.89
C ALA A 473 -11.48 0.61 -4.49
N ALA A 474 -11.79 -0.65 -4.15
CA ALA A 474 -10.80 -1.69 -3.84
C ALA A 474 -10.03 -2.18 -5.08
N GLY A 475 -10.64 -2.13 -6.27
CA GLY A 475 -10.00 -2.54 -7.52
C GLY A 475 -9.48 -3.98 -7.44
N ASP A 476 -8.19 -4.18 -7.75
CA ASP A 476 -7.55 -5.51 -7.76
C ASP A 476 -7.45 -6.13 -6.34
N LEU A 477 -7.59 -5.32 -5.30
CA LEU A 477 -7.65 -5.78 -3.90
C LEU A 477 -9.08 -6.07 -3.44
N GLY A 478 -10.05 -6.13 -4.34
CA GLY A 478 -11.45 -6.45 -4.02
C GLY A 478 -11.63 -7.78 -3.27
N GLY A 479 -10.73 -8.75 -3.44
CA GLY A 479 -10.80 -10.00 -2.67
C GLY A 479 -10.41 -9.87 -1.20
N GLU A 480 -9.78 -8.76 -0.79
CA GLU A 480 -9.62 -8.44 0.65
C GLU A 480 -10.98 -8.19 1.32
N LEU A 481 -12.01 -7.81 0.55
CA LEU A 481 -13.39 -7.63 1.02
C LEU A 481 -14.17 -8.96 1.08
N LEU A 482 -13.57 -10.09 0.72
CA LEU A 482 -14.26 -11.38 0.67
C LEU A 482 -14.99 -11.75 1.98
N PRO A 483 -14.42 -11.56 3.19
CA PRO A 483 -15.14 -11.85 4.42
C PRO A 483 -16.43 -11.03 4.58
N GLU A 484 -16.39 -9.73 4.26
CA GLU A 484 -17.54 -8.83 4.33
C GLU A 484 -18.59 -9.15 3.27
N LEU A 485 -18.15 -9.48 2.05
CA LEU A 485 -19.04 -9.94 0.99
C LEU A 485 -19.77 -11.23 1.37
N LEU A 486 -19.08 -12.21 1.93
CA LEU A 486 -19.69 -13.48 2.34
C LEU A 486 -20.74 -13.26 3.44
N ASP A 487 -20.43 -12.44 4.45
CA ASP A 487 -21.39 -12.05 5.48
C ASP A 487 -22.62 -11.33 4.88
N ALA A 488 -22.40 -10.43 3.93
CA ALA A 488 -23.46 -9.71 3.23
C ALA A 488 -24.35 -10.63 2.38
N VAL A 489 -23.76 -11.62 1.69
CA VAL A 489 -24.52 -12.66 0.97
C VAL A 489 -25.39 -13.47 1.95
N LEU A 490 -24.83 -13.89 3.08
CA LEU A 490 -25.56 -14.67 4.09
C LEU A 490 -26.75 -13.90 4.68
N LYS A 491 -26.60 -12.57 4.84
CA LYS A 491 -27.65 -11.67 5.32
C LYS A 491 -28.67 -11.29 4.24
N GLY A 492 -28.50 -11.73 2.99
CA GLY A 492 -29.40 -11.40 1.89
C GLY A 492 -29.35 -9.93 1.45
N LEU A 493 -28.26 -9.22 1.76
CA LEU A 493 -28.08 -7.79 1.45
C LEU A 493 -27.63 -7.53 0.01
N LEU A 494 -27.27 -8.60 -0.70
CA LEU A 494 -26.61 -8.54 -2.00
C LEU A 494 -27.47 -9.12 -3.12
N GLU A 495 -27.48 -8.41 -4.25
CA GLU A 495 -28.11 -8.86 -5.50
C GLU A 495 -27.33 -10.01 -6.17
N ASP A 496 -27.98 -10.71 -7.10
CA ASP A 496 -27.39 -11.81 -7.89
C ASP A 496 -26.03 -11.45 -8.52
N ARG A 497 -25.88 -10.23 -9.05
CA ARG A 497 -24.62 -9.78 -9.68
C ARG A 497 -23.46 -9.74 -8.67
N HIS A 498 -23.74 -9.36 -7.43
CA HIS A 498 -22.74 -9.34 -6.37
C HIS A 498 -22.38 -10.76 -5.96
N ILE A 499 -23.35 -11.68 -5.84
CA ILE A 499 -23.09 -13.09 -5.50
C ILE A 499 -22.17 -13.73 -6.56
N VAL A 500 -22.42 -13.48 -7.85
CA VAL A 500 -21.56 -13.95 -8.94
C VAL A 500 -20.16 -13.33 -8.84
N HIS A 501 -20.07 -12.03 -8.56
CA HIS A 501 -18.78 -11.35 -8.38
C HIS A 501 -18.01 -11.90 -7.16
N THR A 502 -18.67 -12.11 -6.03
CA THR A 502 -18.11 -12.73 -4.82
C THR A 502 -17.60 -14.14 -5.10
N ALA A 503 -18.31 -14.93 -5.91
CA ALA A 503 -17.83 -16.25 -6.32
C ALA A 503 -16.55 -16.17 -7.17
N ALA A 504 -16.48 -15.22 -8.11
CA ALA A 504 -15.27 -14.99 -8.91
C ALA A 504 -14.09 -14.52 -8.04
N LEU A 505 -14.33 -13.65 -7.07
CA LEU A 505 -13.32 -13.22 -6.09
C LEU A 505 -12.86 -14.38 -5.20
N ALA A 506 -13.79 -15.23 -4.74
CA ALA A 506 -13.44 -16.42 -3.97
C ALA A 506 -12.51 -17.34 -4.77
N GLU A 507 -12.77 -17.54 -6.07
CA GLU A 507 -11.89 -18.33 -6.93
C GLU A 507 -10.51 -17.67 -7.09
N SER A 508 -10.44 -16.36 -7.37
CA SER A 508 -9.16 -15.65 -7.51
C SER A 508 -8.36 -15.58 -6.20
N TYR A 509 -9.04 -15.68 -5.06
CA TYR A 509 -8.46 -15.74 -3.71
C TYR A 509 -8.35 -17.17 -3.17
N TYR A 510 -8.22 -18.17 -4.05
CA TYR A 510 -7.90 -19.57 -3.69
C TYR A 510 -8.93 -20.25 -2.78
N ALA A 511 -10.20 -19.85 -2.85
CA ALA A 511 -11.34 -20.48 -2.17
C ALA A 511 -12.36 -21.08 -3.17
N PRO A 512 -11.97 -22.08 -3.98
CA PRO A 512 -12.82 -22.63 -5.04
C PRO A 512 -14.11 -23.29 -4.50
N GLU A 513 -14.06 -23.89 -3.31
CA GLU A 513 -15.25 -24.49 -2.69
C GLU A 513 -16.30 -23.43 -2.34
N VAL A 514 -15.86 -22.27 -1.85
CA VAL A 514 -16.74 -21.14 -1.54
C VAL A 514 -17.42 -20.63 -2.82
N ALA A 515 -16.67 -20.51 -3.92
CA ALA A 515 -17.21 -20.12 -5.22
C ALA A 515 -18.31 -21.10 -5.69
N VAL A 516 -18.05 -22.41 -5.62
CA VAL A 516 -19.03 -23.45 -5.99
C VAL A 516 -20.29 -23.39 -5.11
N GLN A 517 -20.13 -23.20 -3.80
CA GLN A 517 -21.24 -23.09 -2.86
C GLN A 517 -22.13 -21.88 -3.17
N LEU A 518 -21.53 -20.71 -3.42
CA LEU A 518 -22.26 -19.48 -3.77
C LEU A 518 -23.08 -19.67 -5.06
N LEU A 519 -22.46 -20.17 -6.12
CA LEU A 519 -23.14 -20.37 -7.41
C LEU A 519 -24.25 -21.44 -7.32
N SER A 520 -24.03 -22.49 -6.55
CA SER A 520 -25.04 -23.54 -6.31
C SER A 520 -26.21 -23.02 -5.46
N GLY A 521 -25.93 -22.17 -4.47
CA GLY A 521 -26.94 -21.47 -3.68
C GLY A 521 -27.81 -20.56 -4.55
N LEU A 522 -27.17 -19.75 -5.40
CA LEU A 522 -27.85 -18.86 -6.34
C LEU A 522 -28.76 -19.62 -7.32
N LYS A 523 -28.27 -20.73 -7.87
CA LYS A 523 -29.07 -21.58 -8.78
C LYS A 523 -30.32 -22.14 -8.07
N ARG A 524 -30.19 -22.60 -6.82
CA ARG A 524 -31.33 -23.09 -6.03
C ARG A 524 -32.35 -21.99 -5.75
N ARG A 525 -31.89 -20.77 -5.40
CA ARG A 525 -32.77 -19.61 -5.19
C ARG A 525 -33.58 -19.28 -6.44
N ARG A 526 -32.93 -19.19 -7.61
CA ARG A 526 -33.61 -18.91 -8.89
C ARG A 526 -34.63 -19.98 -9.28
N LEU A 527 -34.30 -21.26 -9.04
CA LEU A 527 -35.24 -22.36 -9.26
C LEU A 527 -36.46 -22.23 -8.34
N HIS A 528 -36.26 -21.88 -7.08
CA HIS A 528 -37.36 -21.67 -6.14
C HIS A 528 -38.27 -20.51 -6.57
N GLU A 529 -37.70 -19.35 -6.92
CA GLU A 529 -38.44 -18.18 -7.42
C GLU A 529 -39.22 -18.50 -8.71
N ALA A 530 -38.65 -19.27 -9.63
CA ALA A 530 -39.33 -19.70 -10.86
C ALA A 530 -40.49 -20.70 -10.62
N THR A 531 -40.49 -21.40 -9.49
CA THR A 531 -41.54 -22.37 -9.11
C THR A 531 -42.64 -21.77 -8.22
N GLN A 532 -42.51 -20.53 -7.77
CA GLN A 532 -43.59 -19.85 -7.06
C GLN A 532 -44.65 -19.36 -8.06
N PRO A 533 -45.93 -19.75 -7.92
CA PRO A 533 -46.99 -19.25 -8.79
C PRO A 533 -47.10 -17.73 -8.59
N ALA A 534 -47.13 -16.97 -9.69
CA ALA A 534 -47.35 -15.53 -9.67
C ALA A 534 -48.60 -15.22 -8.82
N GLY A 535 -48.38 -14.60 -7.66
CA GLY A 535 -49.44 -14.25 -6.74
C GLY A 535 -50.50 -13.44 -7.47
N LYS A 536 -51.74 -13.95 -7.45
CA LYS A 536 -52.93 -13.19 -7.84
C LYS A 536 -52.93 -11.88 -7.07
N ASN A 537 -52.91 -10.76 -7.79
CA ASN A 537 -53.41 -9.49 -7.26
C ASN A 537 -54.86 -9.73 -6.83
N HIS A 538 -55.08 -10.01 -5.55
CA HIS A 538 -56.40 -9.86 -4.95
C HIS A 538 -56.55 -8.40 -4.55
N SER A 539 -57.06 -7.63 -5.51
CA SER A 539 -57.91 -6.48 -5.22
C SER A 539 -59.21 -7.00 -4.61
N GLU A 540 -59.45 -6.72 -3.35
CA GLU A 540 -60.77 -6.51 -2.75
C GLU A 540 -60.66 -5.44 -1.66
#